data_AF-A0A7C0Y6Z3-F1
#
_entry.id   AF-A0A7C0Y6Z3-F1
#
_cell.length_a   1.000
_cell.length_b   1.000
_cell.length_c   1.000
_cell.angle_alpha   90.00
_cell.angle_beta   90.00
_cell.angle_gamma   90.00
#
_symmetry.space_group_name_H-M   'P 1'
#
loop_
_entity.id
_entity.type
_entity.pdbx_description
1 polymer ?
#
loop_
_entity_poly.entity_id
_entity_poly.type
_entity_poly.pdbx_seq_one_letter_code
_entity_poly.pdbx_strand_id
1 'polypeptide(L)'
;MSQEKNQKLVLWFEELGKEDVPLVGGKCANLGEMINAGIPVPPGFAVSAYAYKRFIEETGIAQRIYDILDETITDPKDPKQYEEASKKIRALIESTPIPEYLQKEIVEAYRKLSEKTGSKEVFVAVRSSATAEDLPGASFAGQQETFLNVKGENQLLESVRKCWSSLFTPRAIFYRTQKGFRHEKVLISVAVQKMVNSRSSGVMFTLHPVTGDRSKIVIESVWGLGEAIVSGAVTPDHFEVDKNSMKIVVKNIVKKTVEYVRDPKTGKTIHAEVPPERQEAPSLTDEEVVELAKIAKRIEQHYGVPQDIEFAVDRDLPFPQNLFIVQSRPETVWSMKEAPAEVRTSQTTSVAEATIVLKGLPASPGVHVGKAKVVFSPEEAEKEIQKGDILVTKMTNPDWVPYMRLAGAIVTDEGGMTCHAAIVSRELGIPCIVGAREATKLMKSGQTYTVDARSGVIYEGVVEELVKGAEEKAEAAAAVVAQAPVVTGTKIYVNISIPDVAEKVARETQADGVGLLRAEHLMVSVGKHPRLLIEEGGEQKMIDAFAEGIRKVAQAFYPKPVVYRFLDFKPDEFLALPGG
;
A
#
# COMPACT_ATOMS: atom_id res chain seq x y z
N MET A 1 -7.68 -14.47 29.34
CA MET A 1 -6.93 -13.25 29.70
C MET A 1 -7.20 -12.94 31.16
N SER A 2 -6.19 -12.70 31.99
CA SER A 2 -6.40 -12.29 33.39
C SER A 2 -6.93 -10.85 33.44
N GLN A 3 -7.86 -10.55 34.35
CA GLN A 3 -8.43 -9.20 34.52
C GLN A 3 -7.35 -8.11 34.73
N GLU A 4 -6.18 -8.50 35.25
CA GLU A 4 -5.06 -7.59 35.52
C GLU A 4 -4.41 -7.01 34.26
N LYS A 5 -4.36 -7.74 33.13
CA LYS A 5 -3.64 -7.26 31.92
C LYS A 5 -4.37 -6.10 31.23
N ASN A 6 -5.70 -6.08 31.28
CA ASN A 6 -6.54 -5.09 30.60
C ASN A 6 -6.46 -3.69 31.24
N GLN A 7 -5.97 -3.58 32.47
CA GLN A 7 -5.85 -2.32 33.22
C GLN A 7 -4.40 -1.83 33.35
N LYS A 8 -3.43 -2.54 32.75
CA LYS A 8 -2.04 -2.08 32.73
C LYS A 8 -1.90 -0.87 31.81
N LEU A 9 -1.17 0.14 32.29
CA LEU A 9 -0.87 1.37 31.53
C LEU A 9 0.28 1.14 30.54
N VAL A 10 1.24 0.31 30.92
CA VAL A 10 2.38 -0.10 30.11
C VAL A 10 2.46 -1.63 30.06
N LEU A 11 2.75 -2.16 28.87
CA LEU A 11 2.93 -3.59 28.62
C LEU A 11 4.21 -3.79 27.82
N TRP A 12 5.10 -4.68 28.26
CA TRP A 12 6.34 -4.98 27.52
C TRP A 12 6.02 -5.82 26.29
N PHE A 13 6.75 -5.64 25.17
CA PHE A 13 6.49 -6.42 23.97
C PHE A 13 6.63 -7.94 24.21
N GLU A 14 7.55 -8.34 25.08
CA GLU A 14 7.75 -9.73 25.54
C GLU A 14 6.51 -10.34 26.23
N GLU A 15 5.57 -9.51 26.70
CA GLU A 15 4.33 -9.95 27.35
C GLU A 15 3.14 -10.00 26.39
N LEU A 16 3.31 -9.61 25.11
CA LEU A 16 2.23 -9.41 24.13
C LEU A 16 2.19 -10.53 23.10
N GLY A 17 1.01 -10.81 22.56
CA GLY A 17 0.81 -11.65 21.37
C GLY A 17 -0.40 -11.21 20.57
N LYS A 18 -0.75 -11.96 19.53
CA LYS A 18 -1.86 -11.63 18.61
C LYS A 18 -3.22 -11.36 19.27
N GLU A 19 -3.49 -11.97 20.42
CA GLU A 19 -4.77 -11.80 21.15
C GLU A 19 -4.87 -10.45 21.88
N ASP A 20 -3.76 -9.70 21.99
CA ASP A 20 -3.70 -8.42 22.71
C ASP A 20 -3.99 -7.20 21.83
N VAL A 21 -4.38 -7.39 20.56
CA VAL A 21 -4.74 -6.30 19.62
C VAL A 21 -5.72 -5.28 20.25
N PRO A 22 -6.77 -5.67 21.00
CA PRO A 22 -7.67 -4.71 21.65
C PRO A 22 -6.99 -3.83 22.71
N LEU A 23 -5.86 -4.27 23.28
CA LEU A 23 -5.13 -3.57 24.35
C LEU A 23 -4.04 -2.66 23.81
N VAL A 24 -3.36 -3.08 22.75
CA VAL A 24 -2.11 -2.44 22.28
C VAL A 24 -2.11 -2.12 20.78
N GLY A 25 -3.21 -2.40 20.08
CA GLY A 25 -3.30 -2.29 18.63
C GLY A 25 -2.47 -3.33 17.89
N GLY A 26 -2.66 -3.35 16.57
CA GLY A 26 -2.08 -4.34 15.67
C GLY A 26 -0.58 -4.44 15.70
N LYS A 27 0.09 -3.29 15.61
CA LYS A 27 1.55 -3.22 15.52
C LYS A 27 2.22 -3.76 16.77
N CYS A 28 1.82 -3.31 17.95
CA CYS A 28 2.39 -3.79 19.21
C CYS A 28 2.11 -5.28 19.44
N ALA A 29 0.89 -5.75 19.15
CA ALA A 29 0.54 -7.16 19.27
C ALA A 29 1.40 -8.03 18.35
N ASN A 30 1.60 -7.59 17.10
CA ASN A 30 2.43 -8.27 16.12
C ASN A 30 3.93 -8.25 16.48
N LEU A 31 4.44 -7.14 17.04
CA LEU A 31 5.80 -7.08 17.58
C LEU A 31 6.01 -8.10 18.70
N GLY A 32 5.05 -8.22 19.63
CA GLY A 32 5.09 -9.24 20.68
C GLY A 32 5.00 -10.67 20.15
N GLU A 33 4.13 -10.91 19.18
CA GLU A 33 3.99 -12.20 18.49
C GLU A 33 5.33 -12.66 17.88
N MET A 34 6.04 -11.76 17.19
CA MET A 34 7.35 -12.04 16.61
C MET A 34 8.41 -12.33 17.69
N ILE A 35 8.42 -11.58 18.80
CA ILE A 35 9.35 -11.82 19.93
C ILE A 35 9.13 -13.22 20.51
N ASN A 36 7.88 -13.62 20.73
CA ASN A 36 7.54 -14.94 21.25
C ASN A 36 7.91 -16.08 20.28
N ALA A 37 7.93 -15.80 18.97
CA ALA A 37 8.43 -16.72 17.94
C ALA A 37 9.98 -16.75 17.84
N GLY A 38 10.68 -16.04 18.71
CA GLY A 38 12.16 -15.97 18.73
C GLY A 38 12.74 -15.22 17.53
N ILE A 39 11.97 -14.30 16.93
CA ILE A 39 12.44 -13.39 15.88
C ILE A 39 13.14 -12.20 16.55
N PRO A 40 14.31 -11.75 16.04
CA PRO A 40 15.04 -10.66 16.67
C PRO A 40 14.34 -9.33 16.41
N VAL A 41 13.52 -8.88 17.35
CA VAL A 41 12.83 -7.58 17.31
C VAL A 41 13.49 -6.64 18.33
N PRO A 42 13.69 -5.35 18.03
CA PRO A 42 14.24 -4.42 19.00
C PRO A 42 13.34 -4.33 20.24
N PRO A 43 13.92 -4.36 21.46
CA PRO A 43 13.15 -4.36 22.69
C PRO A 43 12.36 -3.06 22.86
N GLY A 44 11.23 -3.14 23.56
CA GLY A 44 10.37 -2.00 23.79
C GLY A 44 9.12 -2.35 24.58
N PHE A 45 8.23 -1.37 24.70
CA PHE A 45 6.96 -1.49 25.42
C PHE A 45 5.87 -0.70 24.71
N ALA A 46 4.62 -1.07 24.98
CA ALA A 46 3.43 -0.38 24.53
C ALA A 46 2.85 0.46 25.68
N VAL A 47 2.58 1.73 25.41
CA VAL A 47 1.63 2.53 26.20
C VAL A 47 0.23 2.11 25.76
N SER A 48 -0.54 1.51 26.64
CA SER A 48 -1.76 0.78 26.27
C SER A 48 -2.89 1.70 25.81
N ALA A 49 -3.87 1.13 25.10
CA ALA A 49 -5.13 1.78 24.80
C ALA A 49 -5.89 2.23 26.06
N TYR A 50 -5.71 1.51 27.17
CA TYR A 50 -6.26 1.89 28.47
C TYR A 50 -5.60 3.16 29.03
N ALA A 51 -4.28 3.33 28.87
CA ALA A 51 -3.59 4.56 29.26
C ALA A 51 -4.12 5.79 28.49
N TYR A 52 -4.35 5.67 27.18
CA TYR A 52 -4.99 6.72 26.38
C TYR A 52 -6.41 7.03 26.87
N LYS A 53 -7.22 6.00 27.13
CA LYS A 53 -8.59 6.16 27.65
C LYS A 53 -8.58 6.93 28.99
N ARG A 54 -7.73 6.52 29.92
CA ARG A 54 -7.57 7.18 31.23
C ARG A 54 -7.15 8.63 31.08
N PHE A 55 -6.19 8.91 30.19
CA PHE A 55 -5.77 10.28 29.88
C PHE A 55 -6.93 11.16 29.43
N ILE A 56 -7.72 10.76 28.43
CA ILE A 56 -8.80 11.61 27.91
C ILE A 56 -9.98 11.76 28.88
N GLU A 57 -10.29 10.72 29.66
CA GLU A 57 -11.40 10.71 30.62
C GLU A 57 -11.09 11.53 31.87
N GLU A 58 -9.92 11.34 32.49
CA GLU A 58 -9.57 12.00 33.76
C GLU A 58 -9.17 13.46 33.60
N THR A 59 -8.66 13.84 32.43
CA THR A 59 -8.39 15.25 32.13
C THR A 59 -9.65 16.00 31.69
N GLY A 60 -10.78 15.30 31.51
CA GLY A 60 -12.05 15.88 31.12
C GLY A 60 -12.14 16.30 29.65
N ILE A 61 -11.12 16.03 28.83
CA ILE A 61 -11.09 16.44 27.42
C ILE A 61 -11.91 15.54 26.51
N ALA A 62 -12.24 14.32 26.93
CA ALA A 62 -12.98 13.36 26.11
C ALA A 62 -14.27 13.95 25.53
N GLN A 63 -15.13 14.53 26.38
CA GLN A 63 -16.38 15.14 25.91
C GLN A 63 -16.13 16.30 24.96
N ARG A 64 -15.15 17.16 25.28
CA ARG A 64 -14.83 18.32 24.43
C ARG A 64 -14.33 17.92 23.06
N ILE A 65 -13.61 16.81 22.93
CA ILE A 65 -13.19 16.26 21.62
C ILE A 65 -14.41 15.92 20.77
N TYR A 66 -15.42 15.26 21.36
CA TYR A 66 -16.63 14.88 20.63
C TYR A 66 -17.49 16.10 20.29
N ASP A 67 -17.62 17.05 21.22
CA ASP A 67 -18.31 18.30 20.94
C ASP A 67 -17.67 19.05 19.76
N ILE A 68 -16.33 19.10 19.67
CA ILE A 68 -15.64 19.74 18.54
C ILE A 68 -15.96 19.02 17.23
N LEU A 69 -16.03 17.69 17.22
CA LEU A 69 -16.40 16.93 16.01
C LEU A 69 -17.83 17.28 15.57
N ASP A 70 -18.78 17.24 16.50
CA ASP A 70 -20.20 17.49 16.21
C ASP A 70 -20.47 18.97 15.84
N GLU A 71 -19.80 19.92 16.50
CA GLU A 71 -19.91 21.35 16.22
C GLU A 71 -19.28 21.74 14.88
N THR A 72 -18.19 21.08 14.48
CA THR A 72 -17.39 21.49 13.32
C THR A 72 -17.78 20.73 12.05
N ILE A 73 -18.12 19.43 12.14
CA ILE A 73 -18.41 18.57 10.99
C ILE A 73 -19.93 18.50 10.78
N THR A 74 -20.46 19.54 10.14
CA THR A 74 -21.89 19.67 9.80
C THR A 74 -22.20 19.15 8.40
N ASP A 75 -21.23 19.23 7.47
CA ASP A 75 -21.30 18.61 6.15
C ASP A 75 -20.21 17.54 6.02
N PRO A 76 -20.57 16.24 6.05
CA PRO A 76 -19.62 15.14 5.90
C PRO A 76 -18.82 15.13 4.60
N LYS A 77 -19.21 15.93 3.60
CA LYS A 77 -18.52 16.04 2.30
C LYS A 77 -17.51 17.18 2.22
N ASP A 78 -17.47 18.10 3.18
CA ASP A 78 -16.57 19.26 3.17
C ASP A 78 -15.22 18.93 3.83
N PRO A 79 -14.11 18.79 3.08
CA PRO A 79 -12.80 18.44 3.63
C PRO A 79 -12.27 19.49 4.63
N LYS A 80 -12.65 20.77 4.49
CA LYS A 80 -12.13 21.86 5.34
C LYS A 80 -12.60 21.73 6.78
N GLN A 81 -13.81 21.20 6.99
CA GLN A 81 -14.36 20.97 8.32
C GLN A 81 -13.55 19.90 9.08
N TYR A 82 -13.10 18.86 8.39
CA TYR A 82 -12.23 17.84 8.99
C TYR A 82 -10.85 18.37 9.34
N GLU A 83 -10.29 19.25 8.50
CA GLU A 83 -9.02 19.93 8.81
C GLU A 83 -9.14 20.82 10.04
N GLU A 84 -10.21 21.61 10.13
CA GLU A 84 -10.46 22.50 11.27
C GLU A 84 -10.68 21.72 12.57
N ALA A 85 -11.53 20.67 12.53
CA ALA A 85 -11.79 19.80 13.67
C ALA A 85 -10.50 19.11 14.13
N SER A 86 -9.73 18.53 13.21
CA SER A 86 -8.43 17.93 13.48
C SER A 86 -7.50 18.92 14.18
N LYS A 87 -7.35 20.14 13.65
CA LYS A 87 -6.46 21.15 14.23
C LYS A 87 -6.85 21.51 15.67
N LYS A 88 -8.13 21.72 15.93
CA LYS A 88 -8.67 22.02 17.27
C LYS A 88 -8.43 20.87 18.26
N ILE A 89 -8.79 19.65 17.86
CA ILE A 89 -8.67 18.46 18.72
C ILE A 89 -7.21 18.12 19.01
N ARG A 90 -6.34 18.18 17.99
CA ARG A 90 -4.91 17.91 18.17
C ARG A 90 -4.26 18.90 19.11
N ALA A 91 -4.55 20.20 18.95
CA ALA A 91 -4.06 21.23 19.86
C ALA A 91 -4.52 21.01 21.31
N LEU A 92 -5.78 20.58 21.50
CA LEU A 92 -6.32 20.23 22.82
C LEU A 92 -5.56 19.05 23.45
N ILE A 93 -5.39 17.95 22.73
CA ILE A 93 -4.66 16.75 23.23
C ILE A 93 -3.20 17.09 23.53
N GLU A 94 -2.51 17.78 22.62
CA GLU A 94 -1.08 18.07 22.72
C GLU A 94 -0.75 19.09 23.83
N SER A 95 -1.68 20.02 24.13
CA SER A 95 -1.52 20.98 25.23
C SER A 95 -1.94 20.42 26.60
N THR A 96 -2.74 19.35 26.64
CA THR A 96 -3.19 18.76 27.89
C THR A 96 -2.05 18.00 28.57
N PRO A 97 -1.74 18.28 29.86
CA PRO A 97 -0.74 17.55 30.63
C PRO A 97 -1.16 16.09 30.85
N ILE A 98 -0.22 15.15 30.70
CA ILE A 98 -0.45 13.76 31.08
C ILE A 98 -0.57 13.69 32.62
N PRO A 99 -1.54 12.99 33.21
CA PRO A 99 -1.59 12.78 34.66
C PRO A 99 -0.27 12.24 35.24
N GLU A 100 0.14 12.70 36.42
CA GLU A 100 1.46 12.41 37.01
C GLU A 100 1.75 10.90 37.14
N TYR A 101 0.73 10.13 37.53
CA TYR A 101 0.86 8.67 37.67
C TYR A 101 1.12 7.97 36.31
N LEU A 102 0.50 8.45 35.22
CA LEU A 102 0.73 7.96 33.86
C LEU A 102 2.14 8.33 33.39
N GLN A 103 2.57 9.57 33.62
CA GLN A 103 3.94 10.00 33.29
C GLN A 103 4.97 9.13 33.99
N LYS A 104 4.80 8.90 35.29
CA LYS A 104 5.70 8.10 36.10
C LYS A 104 5.85 6.68 35.55
N GLU A 105 4.75 6.01 35.23
CA GLU A 105 4.78 4.65 34.68
C GLU A 105 5.52 4.58 33.34
N ILE A 106 5.24 5.53 32.42
CA ILE A 106 5.90 5.59 31.10
C ILE A 106 7.40 5.86 31.25
N VAL A 107 7.78 6.80 32.11
CA VAL A 107 9.17 7.18 32.37
C VAL A 107 9.94 6.03 33.04
N GLU A 108 9.34 5.33 34.00
CA GLU A 108 9.95 4.16 34.64
C GLU A 108 10.20 3.03 33.63
N ALA A 109 9.26 2.78 32.71
CA ALA A 109 9.45 1.82 31.63
C ALA A 109 10.58 2.24 30.67
N TYR A 110 10.68 3.53 30.34
CA TYR A 110 11.77 4.08 29.52
C TYR A 110 13.15 3.95 30.19
N ARG A 111 13.24 4.23 31.49
CA ARG A 111 14.47 4.04 32.27
C ARG A 111 14.88 2.58 32.30
N LYS A 112 13.94 1.66 32.57
CA LYS A 112 14.17 0.20 32.49
C LYS A 112 14.63 -0.25 31.10
N LEU A 113 14.07 0.32 30.03
CA LEU A 113 14.51 0.03 28.66
C LEU A 113 15.95 0.51 28.43
N SER A 114 16.28 1.70 28.95
CA SER A 114 17.64 2.26 28.89
C SER A 114 18.64 1.36 29.61
N GLU A 115 18.31 0.90 30.82
CA GLU A 115 19.10 -0.08 31.58
C GLU A 115 19.27 -1.41 30.82
N LYS A 116 18.18 -2.00 30.31
CA LYS A 116 18.21 -3.26 29.51
C LYS A 116 19.11 -3.14 28.28
N THR A 117 19.27 -1.94 27.73
CA THR A 117 20.05 -1.69 26.51
C THR A 117 21.44 -1.12 26.77
N GLY A 118 21.84 -0.98 28.05
CA GLY A 118 23.16 -0.47 28.43
C GLY A 118 23.39 1.01 28.12
N SER A 119 22.32 1.79 27.96
CA SER A 119 22.39 3.24 27.71
C SER A 119 21.84 4.03 28.90
N LYS A 120 22.38 5.23 29.14
CA LYS A 120 21.80 6.17 30.12
C LYS A 120 20.46 6.73 29.64
N GLU A 121 20.36 7.01 28.35
CA GLU A 121 19.16 7.50 27.67
C GLU A 121 19.11 6.87 26.29
N VAL A 122 18.33 5.80 26.15
CA VAL A 122 18.22 5.08 24.88
C VAL A 122 17.41 5.89 23.86
N PHE A 123 17.87 5.95 22.62
CA PHE A 123 17.06 6.49 21.53
C PHE A 123 15.92 5.53 21.23
N VAL A 124 14.70 6.05 21.07
CA VAL A 124 13.51 5.24 20.78
C VAL A 124 12.78 5.74 19.54
N ALA A 125 12.13 4.81 18.85
CA ALA A 125 11.06 5.10 17.92
C ALA A 125 9.73 5.07 18.68
N VAL A 126 8.93 6.14 18.53
CA VAL A 126 7.60 6.25 19.12
C VAL A 126 6.58 6.18 17.98
N ARG A 127 5.83 5.07 17.92
CA ARG A 127 4.93 4.75 16.79
C ARG A 127 3.51 4.57 17.30
N SER A 128 2.57 5.13 16.58
CA SER A 128 1.13 4.91 16.79
C SER A 128 0.73 3.47 16.42
N SER A 129 -0.13 2.86 17.24
CA SER A 129 -0.67 1.51 17.08
C SER A 129 -2.16 1.51 17.43
N ALA A 130 -3.02 1.73 16.44
CA ALA A 130 -4.45 1.84 16.68
C ALA A 130 -5.12 0.46 16.83
N THR A 131 -6.12 0.37 17.71
CA THR A 131 -6.88 -0.87 17.96
C THR A 131 -7.80 -1.28 16.80
N ALA A 132 -8.09 -0.34 15.90
CA ALA A 132 -8.95 -0.55 14.74
C ALA A 132 -8.18 -0.69 13.41
N GLU A 133 -6.84 -0.71 13.45
CA GLU A 133 -5.97 -0.74 12.27
C GLU A 133 -6.07 -2.04 11.47
N ASP A 134 -6.43 -3.15 12.13
CA ASP A 134 -6.51 -4.49 11.51
C ASP A 134 -7.94 -4.98 11.28
N LEU A 135 -8.95 -4.11 11.39
CA LEU A 135 -10.32 -4.52 11.09
C LEU A 135 -10.44 -4.87 9.59
N PRO A 136 -11.07 -6.00 9.22
CA PRO A 136 -11.24 -6.40 7.83
C PRO A 136 -11.87 -5.26 6.99
N GLY A 137 -11.16 -4.83 5.94
CA GLY A 137 -11.60 -3.74 5.07
C GLY A 137 -11.28 -2.31 5.56
N ALA A 138 -10.51 -2.16 6.64
CA ALA A 138 -10.01 -0.87 7.12
C ALA A 138 -8.50 -0.76 7.00
N SER A 139 -8.01 -0.21 5.87
CA SER A 139 -6.60 0.12 5.72
C SER A 139 -6.35 1.55 6.18
N PHE A 140 -5.81 1.71 7.39
CA PHE A 140 -5.29 3.00 7.89
C PHE A 140 -3.82 3.23 7.48
N ALA A 141 -3.32 2.46 6.51
CA ALA A 141 -1.92 2.45 6.11
C ALA A 141 -1.42 3.87 5.76
N GLY A 142 -0.28 4.26 6.35
CA GLY A 142 0.40 5.52 6.06
C GLY A 142 -0.25 6.79 6.66
N GLN A 143 -1.28 6.67 7.50
CA GLN A 143 -1.97 7.86 8.06
C GLN A 143 -1.55 8.25 9.48
N GLN A 144 -0.65 7.50 10.13
CA GLN A 144 -0.33 7.69 11.54
C GLN A 144 1.12 8.12 11.76
N GLU A 145 1.36 8.91 12.81
CA GLU A 145 2.65 9.55 13.08
C GLU A 145 3.66 8.58 13.69
N THR A 146 4.89 8.65 13.18
CA THR A 146 6.07 7.95 13.71
C THR A 146 7.13 9.00 14.04
N PHE A 147 7.69 8.93 15.25
CA PHE A 147 8.77 9.80 15.69
C PHE A 147 10.02 8.95 15.88
N LEU A 148 11.07 9.25 15.11
CA LEU A 148 12.34 8.54 15.17
C LEU A 148 13.35 9.30 16.03
N ASN A 149 14.30 8.56 16.60
CA ASN A 149 15.40 9.11 17.40
C ASN A 149 14.95 10.01 18.56
N VAL A 150 13.83 9.67 19.20
CA VAL A 150 13.35 10.35 20.41
C VAL A 150 14.30 10.02 21.57
N LYS A 151 14.77 11.03 22.31
CA LYS A 151 15.69 10.83 23.43
C LYS A 151 15.26 11.63 24.65
N GLY A 152 15.28 10.95 25.79
CA GLY A 152 14.99 11.55 27.09
C GLY A 152 13.49 11.57 27.39
N GLU A 153 13.19 11.70 28.68
CA GLU A 153 11.85 11.56 29.24
C GLU A 153 10.86 12.60 28.69
N ASN A 154 11.30 13.86 28.59
CA ASN A 154 10.45 14.95 28.12
C ASN A 154 10.03 14.77 26.66
N GLN A 155 10.98 14.43 25.78
CA GLN A 155 10.67 14.19 24.36
C GLN A 155 9.79 12.95 24.19
N LEU A 156 10.01 11.91 25.00
CA LEU A 156 9.16 10.72 24.99
C LEU A 156 7.70 11.07 25.31
N LEU A 157 7.45 11.79 26.40
CA LEU A 157 6.08 12.17 26.80
C LEU A 157 5.43 13.11 25.77
N GLU A 158 6.19 13.99 25.14
CA GLU A 158 5.72 14.80 24.02
C GLU A 158 5.32 13.95 22.81
N SER A 159 6.18 13.02 22.38
CA SER A 159 5.89 12.11 21.27
C SER A 159 4.71 11.19 21.54
N VAL A 160 4.53 10.72 22.78
CA VAL A 160 3.35 9.93 23.19
C VAL A 160 2.06 10.74 23.00
N ARG A 161 2.02 12.01 23.44
CA ARG A 161 0.86 12.88 23.22
C ARG A 161 0.57 13.12 21.74
N LYS A 162 1.61 13.33 20.92
CA LYS A 162 1.46 13.48 19.47
C LYS A 162 0.94 12.20 18.82
N CYS A 163 1.41 11.03 19.24
CA CYS A 163 0.84 9.77 18.78
C CYS A 163 -0.64 9.63 19.18
N TRP A 164 -1.04 10.03 20.40
CA TRP A 164 -2.46 10.06 20.78
C TRP A 164 -3.28 11.04 19.93
N SER A 165 -2.76 12.24 19.67
CA SER A 165 -3.44 13.24 18.84
C SER A 165 -3.56 12.80 17.37
N SER A 166 -2.64 11.97 16.88
CA SER A 166 -2.66 11.41 15.52
C SER A 166 -3.88 10.54 15.22
N LEU A 167 -4.60 10.07 16.26
CA LEU A 167 -5.89 9.43 16.08
C LEU A 167 -6.90 10.37 15.39
N PHE A 168 -6.72 11.69 15.51
CA PHE A 168 -7.61 12.73 14.98
C PHE A 168 -6.99 13.52 13.82
N THR A 169 -6.16 12.89 12.98
CA THR A 169 -5.79 13.49 11.69
C THR A 169 -7.03 13.67 10.79
N PRO A 170 -7.02 14.61 9.82
CA PRO A 170 -8.20 14.86 8.98
C PRO A 170 -8.66 13.60 8.26
N ARG A 171 -7.71 12.83 7.72
CA ARG A 171 -7.97 11.55 7.03
C ARG A 171 -8.57 10.50 7.98
N ALA A 172 -8.05 10.38 9.19
CA ALA A 172 -8.55 9.40 10.17
C ALA A 172 -9.96 9.75 10.67
N ILE A 173 -10.26 11.06 10.86
CA ILE A 173 -11.61 11.51 11.21
C ILE A 173 -12.57 11.21 10.06
N PHE A 174 -12.26 11.70 8.85
CA PHE A 174 -13.08 11.51 7.65
C PHE A 174 -13.40 10.04 7.40
N TYR A 175 -12.39 9.18 7.47
CA TYR A 175 -12.56 7.74 7.25
C TYR A 175 -13.54 7.12 8.25
N ARG A 176 -13.42 7.45 9.54
CA ARG A 176 -14.32 6.94 10.58
C ARG A 176 -15.75 7.45 10.38
N THR A 177 -15.92 8.72 10.05
CA THR A 177 -17.23 9.32 9.74
C THR A 177 -17.88 8.61 8.55
N GLN A 178 -17.14 8.38 7.45
CA GLN A 178 -17.66 7.68 6.27
C GLN A 178 -18.04 6.23 6.54
N LYS A 179 -17.30 5.54 7.40
CA LYS A 179 -17.60 4.15 7.79
C LYS A 179 -18.65 4.04 8.89
N GLY A 180 -19.13 5.16 9.43
CA GLY A 180 -20.09 5.18 10.54
C GLY A 180 -19.50 4.67 11.87
N PHE A 181 -18.18 4.72 12.02
CA PHE A 181 -17.53 4.34 13.27
C PHE A 181 -17.66 5.46 14.30
N ARG A 182 -18.22 5.12 15.46
CA ARG A 182 -18.23 5.98 16.63
C ARG A 182 -16.82 6.31 17.09
N HIS A 183 -16.47 7.60 17.10
CA HIS A 183 -15.15 8.09 17.47
C HIS A 183 -14.76 7.70 18.91
N GLU A 184 -15.75 7.54 19.79
CA GLU A 184 -15.57 7.19 21.20
C GLU A 184 -15.12 5.74 21.41
N LYS A 185 -15.35 4.87 20.42
CA LYS A 185 -15.01 3.45 20.52
C LYS A 185 -13.61 3.12 20.01
N VAL A 186 -12.93 4.08 19.38
CA VAL A 186 -11.61 3.85 18.81
C VAL A 186 -10.55 4.32 19.79
N LEU A 187 -9.73 3.39 20.27
CA LEU A 187 -8.61 3.67 21.15
C LEU A 187 -7.29 3.48 20.40
N ILE A 188 -6.24 4.13 20.89
CA ILE A 188 -4.91 4.09 20.32
C ILE A 188 -3.89 3.72 21.40
N SER A 189 -2.97 2.83 21.04
CA SER A 189 -1.77 2.52 21.80
C SER A 189 -0.56 3.19 21.14
N VAL A 190 0.52 3.34 21.89
CA VAL A 190 1.79 3.88 21.41
C VAL A 190 2.90 2.87 21.66
N ALA A 191 3.54 2.40 20.59
CA ALA A 191 4.74 1.59 20.65
C ALA A 191 5.95 2.48 20.95
N VAL A 192 6.69 2.17 22.01
CA VAL A 192 7.98 2.78 22.35
C VAL A 192 9.05 1.70 22.20
N GLN A 193 9.81 1.77 21.11
CA GLN A 193 10.74 0.73 20.71
C GLN A 193 12.16 1.27 20.67
N LYS A 194 13.16 0.51 21.12
CA LYS A 194 14.58 0.86 20.95
C LYS A 194 14.84 1.17 19.48
N MET A 195 15.39 2.36 19.22
CA MET A 195 15.81 2.75 17.89
C MET A 195 17.06 1.95 17.51
N VAL A 196 16.99 1.26 16.37
CA VAL A 196 18.15 0.60 15.78
C VAL A 196 19.06 1.67 15.18
N ASN A 197 20.35 1.65 15.50
CA ASN A 197 21.32 2.58 14.92
C ASN A 197 21.76 2.07 13.53
N SER A 198 20.85 2.10 12.58
CA SER A 198 20.99 1.35 11.32
C SER A 198 22.24 1.75 10.54
N ARG A 199 23.11 0.77 10.27
CA ARG A 199 24.12 0.83 9.20
C ARG A 199 23.41 0.75 7.85
N SER A 200 22.50 -0.20 7.73
CA SER A 200 21.62 -0.41 6.60
C SER A 200 20.26 -0.85 7.08
N SER A 201 19.27 -0.71 6.22
CA SER A 201 17.90 -1.16 6.46
C SER A 201 17.24 -1.49 5.14
N GLY A 202 16.11 -2.16 5.23
CA GLY A 202 15.51 -2.72 4.03
C GLY A 202 14.15 -3.33 4.25
N VAL A 203 13.66 -3.87 3.14
CA VAL A 203 12.40 -4.61 3.06
C VAL A 203 12.67 -5.98 2.44
N MET A 204 11.92 -6.99 2.87
CA MET A 204 12.01 -8.34 2.34
C MET A 204 10.63 -8.90 2.05
N PHE A 205 10.52 -9.60 0.93
CA PHE A 205 9.34 -10.37 0.59
C PHE A 205 9.68 -11.84 0.63
N THR A 206 8.83 -12.65 1.25
CA THR A 206 8.96 -14.11 1.22
C THR A 206 8.36 -14.70 -0.06
N LEU A 207 8.31 -13.93 -1.14
CA LEU A 207 8.07 -14.38 -2.51
C LEU A 207 8.61 -13.30 -3.44
N HIS A 208 8.68 -13.59 -4.73
CA HIS A 208 8.95 -12.54 -5.70
C HIS A 208 7.69 -11.68 -5.91
N PRO A 209 7.66 -10.38 -5.51
CA PRO A 209 6.42 -9.60 -5.45
C PRO A 209 5.78 -9.33 -6.83
N VAL A 210 6.55 -9.44 -7.90
CA VAL A 210 6.08 -9.27 -9.30
C VAL A 210 5.56 -10.54 -9.92
N THR A 211 6.32 -11.62 -9.85
CA THR A 211 6.03 -12.88 -10.54
C THR A 211 5.19 -13.81 -9.68
N GLY A 212 5.12 -13.57 -8.38
CA GLY A 212 4.48 -14.46 -7.41
C GLY A 212 5.31 -15.69 -7.09
N ASP A 213 6.58 -15.78 -7.53
CA ASP A 213 7.44 -16.95 -7.29
C ASP A 213 7.71 -17.13 -5.79
N ARG A 214 7.04 -18.12 -5.20
CA ARG A 214 7.15 -18.47 -3.77
C ARG A 214 8.44 -19.22 -3.44
N SER A 215 9.25 -19.61 -4.43
CA SER A 215 10.57 -20.22 -4.22
C SER A 215 11.65 -19.20 -3.88
N LYS A 216 11.37 -17.90 -4.00
CA LYS A 216 12.33 -16.81 -3.78
C LYS A 216 12.02 -16.00 -2.52
N ILE A 217 13.07 -15.44 -1.94
CA ILE A 217 13.00 -14.31 -1.01
C ILE A 217 13.67 -13.14 -1.71
N VAL A 218 12.95 -12.03 -1.84
CA VAL A 218 13.47 -10.78 -2.40
C VAL A 218 13.86 -9.87 -1.25
N ILE A 219 15.07 -9.33 -1.27
CA ILE A 219 15.61 -8.42 -0.25
C ILE A 219 16.05 -7.14 -0.95
N GLU A 220 15.50 -6.02 -0.53
CA GLU A 220 15.92 -4.68 -0.95
C GLU A 220 16.55 -3.92 0.21
N SER A 221 17.71 -3.28 0.00
CA SER A 221 18.40 -2.58 1.09
C SER A 221 19.05 -1.25 0.68
N VAL A 222 19.10 -0.33 1.64
CA VAL A 222 19.76 0.98 1.53
C VAL A 222 20.69 1.24 2.71
N TRP A 223 21.52 2.27 2.59
CA TRP A 223 22.29 2.80 3.70
C TRP A 223 21.40 3.58 4.70
N GLY A 224 21.70 3.47 5.99
CA GLY A 224 21.00 4.21 7.04
C GLY A 224 19.60 3.66 7.35
N LEU A 225 18.68 4.57 7.67
CA LEU A 225 17.29 4.29 8.08
C LEU A 225 16.37 3.98 6.89
N GLY A 226 15.34 3.16 7.12
CA GLY A 226 14.45 2.64 6.07
C GLY A 226 13.56 3.69 5.42
N GLU A 227 13.55 4.91 5.96
CA GLU A 227 12.84 6.07 5.44
C GLU A 227 13.23 6.39 3.99
N ALA A 228 14.48 6.10 3.58
CA ALA A 228 14.92 6.23 2.20
C ALA A 228 14.17 5.30 1.22
N ILE A 229 13.79 4.10 1.65
CA ILE A 229 13.02 3.15 0.83
C ILE A 229 11.56 3.57 0.79
N VAL A 230 10.98 3.87 1.95
CA VAL A 230 9.56 4.24 2.07
C VAL A 230 9.23 5.53 1.31
N SER A 231 10.13 6.51 1.34
CA SER A 231 9.99 7.75 0.58
C SER A 231 10.27 7.60 -0.92
N GLY A 232 10.88 6.47 -1.35
CA GLY A 232 11.33 6.26 -2.72
C GLY A 232 12.54 7.12 -3.12
N ALA A 233 13.15 7.86 -2.19
CA ALA A 233 14.23 8.80 -2.45
C ALA A 233 15.53 8.13 -2.97
N VAL A 234 15.66 6.82 -2.80
CA VAL A 234 16.84 6.05 -3.20
C VAL A 234 16.42 4.77 -3.91
N THR A 235 17.13 4.40 -4.98
CA THR A 235 17.03 3.07 -5.56
C THR A 235 17.81 2.09 -4.67
N PRO A 236 17.19 1.05 -4.11
CA PRO A 236 17.85 0.12 -3.21
C PRO A 236 18.73 -0.89 -3.96
N ASP A 237 19.68 -1.49 -3.25
CA ASP A 237 20.31 -2.75 -3.71
C ASP A 237 19.24 -3.84 -3.75
N HIS A 238 19.34 -4.76 -4.70
CA HIS A 238 18.38 -5.84 -4.89
C HIS A 238 19.06 -7.20 -4.85
N PHE A 239 18.55 -8.08 -3.98
CA PHE A 239 19.02 -9.45 -3.83
C PHE A 239 17.84 -10.42 -3.96
N GLU A 240 18.07 -11.56 -4.60
CA GLU A 240 17.13 -12.67 -4.59
C GLU A 240 17.81 -13.90 -4.02
N VAL A 241 17.16 -14.55 -3.06
CA VAL A 241 17.65 -15.75 -2.39
C VAL A 241 16.71 -16.91 -2.72
N ASP A 242 17.26 -18.04 -3.12
CA ASP A 242 16.51 -19.28 -3.26
C ASP A 242 16.13 -19.86 -1.90
N LYS A 243 14.84 -20.08 -1.64
CA LYS A 243 14.33 -20.55 -0.33
C LYS A 243 14.75 -21.97 0.03
N ASN A 244 15.10 -22.79 -0.96
CA ASN A 244 15.47 -24.17 -0.73
C ASN A 244 16.97 -24.27 -0.44
N SER A 245 17.81 -23.65 -1.29
CA SER A 245 19.25 -23.73 -1.12
C SER A 245 19.85 -22.63 -0.23
N MET A 246 19.09 -21.57 0.11
CA MET A 246 19.57 -20.37 0.82
C MET A 246 20.76 -19.70 0.11
N LYS A 247 20.77 -19.74 -1.23
CA LYS A 247 21.83 -19.13 -2.05
C LYS A 247 21.30 -17.86 -2.71
N ILE A 248 22.14 -16.84 -2.75
CA ILE A 248 21.88 -15.62 -3.52
C ILE A 248 21.95 -15.99 -5.00
N VAL A 249 20.84 -15.84 -5.72
CA VAL A 249 20.71 -16.12 -7.16
C VAL A 249 20.77 -14.86 -8.01
N VAL A 250 20.37 -13.71 -7.45
CA VAL A 250 20.49 -12.40 -8.08
C VAL A 250 21.10 -11.42 -7.08
N LYS A 251 22.03 -10.59 -7.54
CA LYS A 251 22.66 -9.53 -6.76
C LYS A 251 22.91 -8.32 -7.67
N ASN A 252 22.11 -7.28 -7.48
CA ASN A 252 22.18 -6.04 -8.23
C ASN A 252 22.51 -4.90 -7.27
N ILE A 253 23.73 -4.37 -7.35
CA ILE A 253 24.19 -3.26 -6.52
C ILE A 253 24.02 -1.96 -7.31
N VAL A 254 23.41 -0.97 -6.68
CA VAL A 254 23.15 0.33 -7.29
C VAL A 254 23.86 1.44 -6.53
N LYS A 255 24.17 2.51 -7.26
CA LYS A 255 24.78 3.71 -6.70
C LYS A 255 23.77 4.41 -5.78
N LYS A 256 24.03 4.40 -4.47
CA LYS A 256 23.19 5.02 -3.43
C LYS A 256 23.85 6.33 -3.01
N THR A 257 23.26 7.46 -3.39
CA THR A 257 23.83 8.80 -3.16
C THR A 257 23.39 9.44 -1.85
N VAL A 258 22.31 8.95 -1.25
CA VAL A 258 21.65 9.52 -0.07
C VAL A 258 21.46 8.45 0.99
N GLU A 259 21.58 8.84 2.27
CA GLU A 259 21.20 8.04 3.43
C GLU A 259 20.50 8.90 4.48
N TYR A 260 19.60 8.30 5.25
CA TYR A 260 19.02 8.91 6.44
C TYR A 260 19.75 8.37 7.66
N VAL A 261 20.36 9.24 8.45
CA VAL A 261 21.15 8.85 9.62
C VAL A 261 20.81 9.72 10.82
N ARG A 262 21.09 9.20 12.01
CA ARG A 262 21.05 10.01 13.23
C ARG A 262 22.25 10.96 13.24
N ASP A 263 21.98 12.26 13.28
CA ASP A 263 23.01 13.28 13.45
C ASP A 263 23.68 13.10 14.84
N PRO A 264 25.00 12.88 14.90
CA PRO A 264 25.70 12.72 16.18
C PRO A 264 25.66 13.97 17.06
N LYS A 265 25.45 15.17 16.48
CA LYS A 265 25.39 16.44 17.23
C LYS A 265 24.00 16.70 17.81
N THR A 266 22.97 16.65 16.97
CA THR A 266 21.60 17.00 17.39
C THR A 266 20.78 15.80 17.85
N GLY A 267 21.20 14.58 17.52
CA GLY A 267 20.46 13.35 17.77
C GLY A 267 19.24 13.16 16.86
N LYS A 268 18.96 14.09 15.94
CA LYS A 268 17.82 14.02 15.02
C LYS A 268 18.15 13.21 13.78
N THR A 269 17.12 12.70 13.10
CA THR A 269 17.28 12.15 11.76
C THR A 269 17.62 13.27 10.77
N ILE A 270 18.67 13.08 9.98
CA ILE A 270 19.06 13.98 8.90
C ILE A 270 19.18 13.21 7.58
N HIS A 271 18.88 13.92 6.50
CA HIS A 271 19.19 13.48 5.14
C HIS A 271 20.65 13.86 4.85
N ALA A 272 21.50 12.87 4.59
CA ALA A 272 22.93 13.04 4.34
C ALA A 272 23.33 12.44 3.00
N GLU A 273 24.39 12.98 2.40
CA GLU A 273 25.02 12.37 1.23
C GLU A 273 25.87 11.17 1.66
N VAL A 274 25.75 10.07 0.93
CA VAL A 274 26.60 8.90 1.13
C VAL A 274 28.00 9.22 0.61
N PRO A 275 29.07 9.01 1.39
CA PRO A 275 30.43 9.24 0.94
C PRO A 275 30.76 8.47 -0.36
N PRO A 276 31.49 9.05 -1.33
CA PRO A 276 31.75 8.44 -2.64
C PRO A 276 32.20 6.97 -2.60
N GLU A 277 33.05 6.62 -1.64
CA GLU A 277 33.58 5.28 -1.41
C GLU A 277 32.52 4.23 -1.02
N ARG A 278 31.37 4.66 -0.48
CA ARG A 278 30.25 3.81 -0.07
C ARG A 278 29.12 3.76 -1.08
N GLN A 279 29.08 4.68 -2.06
CA GLN A 279 27.92 4.82 -2.95
C GLN A 279 27.71 3.58 -3.80
N GLU A 280 28.78 2.94 -4.29
CA GLU A 280 28.72 1.75 -5.13
C GLU A 280 28.96 0.44 -4.36
N ALA A 281 29.21 0.53 -3.05
CA ALA A 281 29.34 -0.63 -2.19
C ALA A 281 27.95 -1.24 -1.86
N PRO A 282 27.86 -2.56 -1.66
CA PRO A 282 26.63 -3.19 -1.21
C PRO A 282 26.31 -2.75 0.23
N SER A 283 25.04 -2.41 0.47
CA SER A 283 24.55 -2.03 1.80
C SER A 283 24.43 -3.22 2.77
N LEU A 284 24.48 -4.45 2.26
CA LEU A 284 24.52 -5.70 3.03
C LEU A 284 25.67 -6.59 2.58
N THR A 285 26.24 -7.35 3.51
CA THR A 285 27.15 -8.45 3.17
C THR A 285 26.34 -9.68 2.73
N ASP A 286 26.98 -10.60 2.01
CA ASP A 286 26.30 -11.82 1.55
C ASP A 286 25.85 -12.70 2.73
N GLU A 287 26.60 -12.69 3.84
CA GLU A 287 26.26 -13.38 5.08
C GLU A 287 25.01 -12.79 5.74
N GLU A 288 24.89 -11.45 5.75
CA GLU A 288 23.71 -10.75 6.25
C GLU A 288 22.48 -11.04 5.37
N VAL A 289 22.63 -11.02 4.04
CA VAL A 289 21.55 -11.36 3.09
C VAL A 289 21.01 -12.77 3.35
N VAL A 290 21.92 -13.75 3.52
CA VAL A 290 21.53 -15.14 3.78
C VAL A 290 20.88 -15.29 5.16
N GLU A 291 21.39 -14.63 6.20
CA GLU A 291 20.81 -14.73 7.54
C GLU A 291 19.43 -14.04 7.62
N LEU A 292 19.28 -12.88 6.98
CA LEU A 292 18.01 -12.21 6.82
C LEU A 292 16.99 -13.09 6.07
N ALA A 293 17.41 -13.80 5.01
CA ALA A 293 16.55 -14.75 4.31
C ALA A 293 16.10 -15.92 5.20
N LYS A 294 16.97 -16.43 6.09
CA LYS A 294 16.57 -17.46 7.07
C LYS A 294 15.54 -16.92 8.07
N ILE A 295 15.73 -15.69 8.55
CA ILE A 295 14.77 -15.03 9.45
C ILE A 295 13.43 -14.85 8.71
N ALA A 296 13.43 -14.36 7.48
CA ALA A 296 12.24 -14.18 6.66
C ALA A 296 11.47 -15.49 6.44
N LYS A 297 12.18 -16.60 6.16
CA LYS A 297 11.58 -17.93 6.05
C LYS A 297 10.94 -18.40 7.36
N ARG A 298 11.57 -18.14 8.51
CA ARG A 298 10.99 -18.47 9.83
C ARG A 298 9.71 -17.66 10.10
N ILE A 299 9.69 -16.38 9.73
CA ILE A 299 8.52 -15.52 9.86
C ILE A 299 7.37 -16.06 8.98
N GLU A 300 7.63 -16.36 7.71
CA GLU A 300 6.61 -16.97 6.83
C GLU A 300 6.07 -18.30 7.39
N GLN A 301 6.94 -19.15 7.94
CA GLN A 301 6.52 -20.41 8.58
C GLN A 301 5.63 -20.18 9.80
N HIS A 302 5.91 -19.13 10.59
CA HIS A 302 5.11 -18.77 11.77
C HIS A 302 3.71 -18.31 11.40
N TYR A 303 3.60 -17.41 10.41
CA TYR A 303 2.31 -16.84 10.00
C TYR A 303 1.55 -17.69 8.96
N GLY A 304 2.23 -18.64 8.29
CA GLY A 304 1.64 -19.55 7.31
C GLY A 304 1.28 -18.93 5.96
N VAL A 305 1.58 -17.64 5.76
CA VAL A 305 1.31 -16.90 4.51
C VAL A 305 2.53 -16.06 4.12
N PRO A 306 2.71 -15.73 2.83
CA PRO A 306 3.80 -14.87 2.40
C PRO A 306 3.79 -13.51 3.12
N GLN A 307 4.98 -13.01 3.44
CA GLN A 307 5.17 -11.82 4.26
C GLN A 307 5.91 -10.71 3.51
N ASP A 308 5.56 -9.48 3.86
CA ASP A 308 6.28 -8.23 3.64
C ASP A 308 6.91 -7.81 4.98
N ILE A 309 8.24 -7.73 5.04
CA ILE A 309 9.03 -7.63 6.27
C ILE A 309 9.98 -6.44 6.19
N GLU A 310 9.94 -5.54 7.16
CA GLU A 310 10.93 -4.47 7.31
C GLU A 310 12.03 -4.90 8.29
N PHE A 311 13.29 -4.63 7.94
CA PHE A 311 14.45 -4.94 8.78
C PHE A 311 15.44 -3.78 8.91
N ALA A 312 16.28 -3.87 9.93
CA ALA A 312 17.39 -2.96 10.15
C ALA A 312 18.63 -3.73 10.62
N VAL A 313 19.80 -3.29 10.17
CA VAL A 313 21.10 -3.81 10.59
C VAL A 313 21.79 -2.80 11.47
N ASP A 314 21.90 -3.08 12.76
CA ASP A 314 22.51 -2.21 13.76
C ASP A 314 24.01 -2.07 13.50
N ARG A 315 24.54 -0.84 13.53
CA ARG A 315 25.98 -0.61 13.34
C ARG A 315 26.80 -0.85 14.60
N ASP A 316 26.16 -0.85 15.77
CA ASP A 316 26.83 -0.91 17.07
C ASP A 316 26.97 -2.36 17.60
N LEU A 317 26.32 -3.33 16.94
CA LEU A 317 26.33 -4.74 17.33
C LEU A 317 27.11 -5.60 16.33
N PRO A 318 27.72 -6.71 16.77
CA PRO A 318 28.34 -7.67 15.86
C PRO A 318 27.28 -8.51 15.13
N PHE A 319 27.63 -8.99 13.94
CA PHE A 319 26.87 -10.02 13.26
C PHE A 319 26.96 -11.36 14.01
N PRO A 320 25.88 -12.15 14.14
CA PRO A 320 24.53 -11.91 13.60
C PRO A 320 23.57 -11.13 14.52
N GLN A 321 24.01 -10.70 15.71
CA GLN A 321 23.15 -10.01 16.69
C GLN A 321 22.70 -8.61 16.25
N ASN A 322 23.29 -8.08 15.18
CA ASN A 322 22.95 -6.79 14.60
C ASN A 322 21.69 -6.81 13.71
N LEU A 323 21.15 -7.98 13.37
CA LEU A 323 19.97 -8.08 12.52
C LEU A 323 18.68 -7.97 13.34
N PHE A 324 17.85 -6.99 12.99
CA PHE A 324 16.56 -6.77 13.64
C PHE A 324 15.42 -6.70 12.63
N ILE A 325 14.27 -7.26 13.00
CA ILE A 325 13.00 -7.13 12.30
C ILE A 325 12.18 -6.06 12.99
N VAL A 326 11.76 -5.04 12.24
CA VAL A 326 11.04 -3.87 12.79
C VAL A 326 9.55 -3.89 12.45
N GLN A 327 9.15 -4.65 11.43
CA GLN A 327 7.75 -4.85 11.03
C GLN A 327 7.63 -6.14 10.21
N SER A 328 6.49 -6.83 10.32
CA SER A 328 6.08 -7.90 9.39
C SER A 328 4.58 -7.85 9.19
N ARG A 329 4.11 -8.06 7.98
CA ARG A 329 2.69 -8.21 7.65
C ARG A 329 2.50 -9.18 6.49
N PRO A 330 1.30 -9.76 6.31
CA PRO A 330 0.98 -10.49 5.10
C PRO A 330 1.21 -9.64 3.85
N GLU A 331 1.85 -10.21 2.83
CA GLU A 331 1.98 -9.58 1.51
C GLU A 331 0.59 -9.44 0.88
N THR A 332 0.26 -8.34 0.18
CA THR A 332 -1.14 -8.00 -0.12
C THR A 332 -1.69 -8.58 -1.42
N VAL A 333 -0.85 -8.92 -2.40
CA VAL A 333 -1.29 -9.28 -3.76
C VAL A 333 -1.40 -10.79 -3.96
N TRP A 334 -0.42 -11.55 -3.50
CA TRP A 334 -0.27 -12.97 -3.71
C TRP A 334 -0.68 -13.81 -2.50
N SER A 335 -0.76 -13.23 -1.29
CA SER A 335 -1.28 -13.96 -0.11
C SER A 335 -2.77 -14.32 -0.25
N MET A 336 -3.54 -13.51 -0.98
CA MET A 336 -4.97 -13.74 -1.23
C MET A 336 -5.24 -14.73 -2.37
N LYS A 337 -4.21 -15.15 -3.11
CA LYS A 337 -4.31 -16.12 -4.21
C LYS A 337 -3.76 -17.47 -3.74
N GLU A 338 -4.50 -18.55 -3.98
CA GLU A 338 -3.95 -19.91 -3.81
C GLU A 338 -2.69 -20.08 -4.67
N ALA A 339 -1.72 -20.84 -4.16
CA ALA A 339 -0.42 -21.00 -4.79
C ALA A 339 -0.56 -21.47 -6.25
N PRO A 340 -0.05 -20.71 -7.24
CA PRO A 340 0.05 -21.21 -8.60
C PRO A 340 1.02 -22.39 -8.63
N ALA A 341 0.68 -23.43 -9.39
CA ALA A 341 1.63 -24.48 -9.76
C ALA A 341 2.84 -23.85 -10.47
N GLU A 342 4.02 -24.39 -10.17
CA GLU A 342 5.37 -24.00 -10.63
C GLU A 342 5.39 -23.11 -11.89
N VAL A 343 5.80 -21.85 -11.69
CA VAL A 343 6.08 -20.93 -12.80
C VAL A 343 7.39 -21.36 -13.46
N ARG A 344 7.27 -22.02 -14.62
CA ARG A 344 8.41 -22.26 -15.52
C ARG A 344 8.94 -20.91 -15.99
N THR A 345 10.24 -20.69 -15.76
CA THR A 345 11.02 -19.55 -16.25
C THR A 345 10.70 -19.26 -17.72
N SER A 346 10.10 -18.10 -17.99
CA SER A 346 9.79 -17.67 -19.34
C SER A 346 11.07 -17.33 -20.08
N GLN A 347 11.27 -17.99 -21.22
CA GLN A 347 12.34 -17.74 -22.17
C GLN A 347 12.39 -16.26 -22.58
N THR A 348 13.60 -15.71 -22.60
CA THR A 348 13.95 -14.44 -23.24
C THR A 348 13.68 -14.54 -24.74
N THR A 349 12.64 -13.86 -25.22
CA THR A 349 12.44 -13.64 -26.65
C THR A 349 13.55 -12.72 -27.14
N SER A 350 14.35 -13.17 -28.10
CA SER A 350 15.41 -12.36 -28.70
C SER A 350 14.79 -11.31 -29.63
N VAL A 351 14.60 -10.09 -29.12
CA VAL A 351 14.13 -8.95 -29.92
C VAL A 351 15.33 -8.40 -30.69
N ALA A 352 15.63 -8.95 -31.87
CA ALA A 352 16.89 -8.72 -32.58
C ALA A 352 17.01 -7.34 -33.26
N GLU A 353 15.93 -6.55 -33.34
CA GLU A 353 15.92 -5.29 -34.11
C GLU A 353 15.33 -4.07 -33.37
N ALA A 354 14.95 -4.18 -32.09
CA ALA A 354 14.36 -3.06 -31.35
C ALA A 354 15.40 -2.21 -30.60
N THR A 355 15.38 -0.88 -30.80
CA THR A 355 16.24 0.05 -30.08
C THR A 355 15.84 0.13 -28.61
N ILE A 356 16.68 -0.41 -27.72
CA ILE A 356 16.51 -0.26 -26.27
C ILE A 356 16.86 1.18 -25.89
N VAL A 357 15.91 1.87 -25.26
CA VAL A 357 16.09 3.23 -24.75
C VAL A 357 16.67 3.17 -23.35
N LEU A 358 16.05 2.37 -22.47
CA LEU A 358 16.38 2.30 -21.05
C LEU A 358 16.09 0.90 -20.49
N LYS A 359 16.68 0.61 -19.32
CA LYS A 359 16.32 -0.53 -18.46
C LYS A 359 16.05 -0.04 -17.05
N GLY A 360 15.09 -0.66 -16.39
CA GLY A 360 14.77 -0.41 -14.98
C GLY A 360 14.29 -1.69 -14.30
N LEU A 361 13.85 -1.56 -13.06
CA LEU A 361 13.30 -2.66 -12.28
C LEU A 361 11.86 -2.95 -12.72
N PRO A 362 11.52 -4.19 -13.10
CA PRO A 362 10.17 -4.57 -13.52
C PRO A 362 9.22 -4.59 -12.31
N ALA A 363 8.61 -3.45 -11.97
CA ALA A 363 7.80 -3.29 -10.77
C ALA A 363 6.43 -4.00 -10.85
N SER A 364 5.75 -3.90 -11.99
CA SER A 364 4.43 -4.51 -12.23
C SER A 364 4.42 -5.11 -13.63
N PRO A 365 4.13 -6.42 -13.80
CA PRO A 365 4.36 -7.11 -15.05
C PRO A 365 3.35 -6.73 -16.14
N GLY A 366 3.81 -6.74 -17.39
CA GLY A 366 2.97 -6.56 -18.57
C GLY A 366 3.71 -5.87 -19.69
N VAL A 367 3.05 -5.73 -20.85
CA VAL A 367 3.58 -5.00 -22.01
C VAL A 367 2.55 -3.95 -22.39
N HIS A 368 3.01 -2.73 -22.64
CA HIS A 368 2.14 -1.66 -23.12
C HIS A 368 2.85 -0.82 -24.18
N VAL A 369 2.06 -0.32 -25.13
CA VAL A 369 2.50 0.63 -26.16
C VAL A 369 1.68 1.90 -26.02
N GLY A 370 2.36 3.04 -25.90
CA GLY A 370 1.68 4.33 -25.76
C GLY A 370 2.61 5.51 -26.01
N LYS A 371 2.05 6.71 -26.00
CA LYS A 371 2.84 7.94 -26.07
C LYS A 371 3.40 8.25 -24.68
N ALA A 372 4.68 8.54 -24.59
CA ALA A 372 5.28 9.02 -23.35
C ALA A 372 4.76 10.41 -23.02
N LYS A 373 4.47 10.64 -21.74
CA LYS A 373 4.16 11.94 -21.16
C LYS A 373 5.10 12.14 -19.98
N VAL A 374 6.18 12.88 -20.22
CA VAL A 374 7.14 13.28 -19.18
C VAL A 374 6.55 14.47 -18.42
N VAL A 375 6.20 14.24 -17.17
CA VAL A 375 5.57 15.23 -16.27
C VAL A 375 6.24 15.16 -14.91
N PHE A 376 6.41 16.31 -14.25
CA PHE A 376 7.13 16.42 -12.98
C PHE A 376 6.23 16.73 -11.79
N SER A 377 4.94 17.03 -12.03
CA SER A 377 3.97 17.25 -10.97
C SER A 377 2.56 16.72 -11.30
N PRO A 378 1.71 16.46 -10.29
CA PRO A 378 0.30 16.10 -10.47
C PRO A 378 -0.50 17.12 -11.30
N GLU A 379 -0.20 18.41 -11.17
CA GLU A 379 -0.88 19.50 -11.90
C GLU A 379 -0.50 19.52 -13.39
N GLU A 380 0.73 19.12 -13.73
CA GLU A 380 1.14 18.89 -15.12
C GLU A 380 0.46 17.63 -15.67
N ALA A 381 0.42 16.56 -14.88
CA ALA A 381 -0.24 15.31 -15.26
C ALA A 381 -1.72 15.51 -15.58
N GLU A 382 -2.43 16.35 -14.82
CA GLU A 382 -3.84 16.70 -15.07
C GLU A 382 -4.09 17.24 -16.48
N LYS A 383 -3.15 18.03 -17.00
CA LYS A 383 -3.29 18.70 -18.30
C LYS A 383 -2.81 17.83 -19.45
N GLU A 384 -1.80 16.99 -19.20
CA GLU A 384 -1.03 16.34 -20.25
C GLU A 384 -1.32 14.85 -20.42
N ILE A 385 -1.72 14.13 -19.36
CA ILE A 385 -1.95 12.68 -19.39
C ILE A 385 -3.34 12.37 -19.96
N GLN A 386 -3.38 11.50 -20.97
CA GLN A 386 -4.61 10.92 -21.49
C GLN A 386 -4.67 9.41 -21.24
N LYS A 387 -5.88 8.85 -21.38
CA LYS A 387 -6.09 7.41 -21.19
C LYS A 387 -5.22 6.60 -22.17
N GLY A 388 -4.39 5.71 -21.64
CA GLY A 388 -3.49 4.85 -22.42
C GLY A 388 -2.10 5.42 -22.68
N ASP A 389 -1.80 6.64 -22.24
CA ASP A 389 -0.44 7.19 -22.32
C ASP A 389 0.52 6.45 -21.38
N ILE A 390 1.82 6.55 -21.65
CA ILE A 390 2.89 6.11 -20.74
C ILE A 390 3.23 7.31 -19.84
N LEU A 391 2.88 7.20 -18.57
CA LEU A 391 3.26 8.19 -17.56
C LEU A 391 4.75 8.05 -17.25
N VAL A 392 5.54 9.09 -17.55
CA VAL A 392 6.97 9.14 -17.25
C VAL A 392 7.22 10.25 -16.24
N THR A 393 7.80 9.93 -15.09
CA THR A 393 8.09 10.94 -14.06
C THR A 393 9.32 10.56 -13.23
N LYS A 394 9.76 11.45 -12.35
CA LYS A 394 10.89 11.16 -11.47
C LYS A 394 10.50 10.13 -10.39
N MET A 395 9.36 10.38 -9.74
CA MET A 395 8.78 9.56 -8.68
C MET A 395 7.31 9.94 -8.48
N THR A 396 6.51 9.02 -7.93
CA THR A 396 5.09 9.26 -7.62
C THR A 396 4.83 9.30 -6.12
N ASN A 397 3.80 10.01 -5.70
CA ASN A 397 3.21 9.98 -4.35
C ASN A 397 1.67 9.78 -4.47
N PRO A 398 0.90 9.69 -3.36
CA PRO A 398 -0.54 9.43 -3.40
C PRO A 398 -1.37 10.39 -4.27
N ASP A 399 -0.90 11.61 -4.52
CA ASP A 399 -1.61 12.60 -5.34
C ASP A 399 -1.55 12.26 -6.85
N TRP A 400 -0.67 11.33 -7.24
CA TRP A 400 -0.56 10.85 -8.63
C TRP A 400 -1.59 9.78 -8.99
N VAL A 401 -2.24 9.15 -8.01
CA VAL A 401 -3.15 8.00 -8.21
C VAL A 401 -4.24 8.23 -9.28
N PRO A 402 -4.90 9.39 -9.36
CA PRO A 402 -5.88 9.66 -10.42
C PRO A 402 -5.29 9.51 -11.83
N TYR A 403 -4.07 9.99 -12.05
CA TYR A 403 -3.38 9.96 -13.35
C TYR A 403 -2.76 8.61 -13.64
N MET A 404 -2.29 7.92 -12.61
CA MET A 404 -1.85 6.53 -12.72
C MET A 404 -2.95 5.64 -13.29
N ARG A 405 -4.22 5.85 -12.89
CA ARG A 405 -5.38 5.10 -13.43
C ARG A 405 -5.68 5.37 -14.90
N LEU A 406 -5.25 6.51 -15.42
CA LEU A 406 -5.38 6.85 -16.83
C LEU A 406 -4.25 6.23 -17.67
N ALA A 407 -3.06 6.09 -17.09
CA ALA A 407 -1.90 5.57 -17.79
C ALA A 407 -2.07 4.11 -18.21
N GLY A 408 -1.57 3.78 -19.40
CA GLY A 408 -1.46 2.40 -19.86
C GLY A 408 -0.14 1.72 -19.42
N ALA A 409 0.88 2.51 -19.09
CA ALA A 409 2.06 2.06 -18.36
C ALA A 409 2.72 3.22 -17.60
N ILE A 410 3.56 2.88 -16.62
CA ILE A 410 4.22 3.85 -15.74
C ILE A 410 5.73 3.59 -15.76
N VAL A 411 6.52 4.65 -15.94
CA VAL A 411 7.98 4.62 -15.89
C VAL A 411 8.48 5.69 -14.92
N THR A 412 9.29 5.30 -13.94
CA THR A 412 9.94 6.25 -13.01
C THR A 412 11.46 6.20 -13.05
N ASP A 413 12.11 7.37 -12.91
CA ASP A 413 13.58 7.45 -12.78
C ASP A 413 14.07 6.79 -11.49
N GLU A 414 13.37 7.07 -10.38
CA GLU A 414 13.74 6.63 -9.03
C GLU A 414 12.71 5.62 -8.50
N GLY A 415 13.10 4.89 -7.45
CA GLY A 415 12.26 3.93 -6.73
C GLY A 415 12.68 2.48 -6.89
N GLY A 416 12.47 1.68 -5.83
CA GLY A 416 12.61 0.23 -5.82
C GLY A 416 11.28 -0.50 -6.03
N MET A 417 11.31 -1.82 -5.90
CA MET A 417 10.14 -2.71 -6.04
C MET A 417 9.02 -2.44 -5.03
N THR A 418 9.31 -1.64 -4.02
CA THR A 418 8.44 -1.27 -2.91
C THR A 418 8.03 0.19 -2.91
N CYS A 419 8.48 0.97 -3.89
CA CYS A 419 8.10 2.38 -3.96
C CYS A 419 6.59 2.54 -4.25
N HIS A 420 6.07 3.74 -3.99
CA HIS A 420 4.66 4.07 -4.22
C HIS A 420 4.17 3.68 -5.63
N ALA A 421 4.97 3.98 -6.67
CA ALA A 421 4.64 3.63 -8.05
C ALA A 421 4.48 2.12 -8.23
N ALA A 422 5.39 1.32 -7.66
CA ALA A 422 5.38 -0.13 -7.78
C ALA A 422 4.17 -0.77 -7.10
N ILE A 423 3.86 -0.36 -5.87
CA ILE A 423 2.73 -0.90 -5.09
C ILE A 423 1.40 -0.61 -5.78
N VAL A 424 1.13 0.67 -6.05
CA VAL A 424 -0.15 1.09 -6.65
C VAL A 424 -0.32 0.52 -8.06
N SER A 425 0.76 0.41 -8.86
CA SER A 425 0.67 -0.18 -10.19
C SER A 425 0.31 -1.67 -10.16
N ARG A 426 0.80 -2.44 -9.17
CA ARG A 426 0.41 -3.85 -8.98
C ARG A 426 -1.07 -3.97 -8.60
N GLU A 427 -1.55 -3.11 -7.71
CA GLU A 427 -2.95 -3.07 -7.29
C GLU A 427 -3.88 -2.72 -8.45
N LEU A 428 -3.44 -1.82 -9.34
CA LEU A 428 -4.21 -1.40 -10.52
C LEU A 428 -4.02 -2.32 -11.74
N GLY A 429 -3.05 -3.25 -11.71
CA GLY A 429 -2.71 -4.13 -12.83
C GLY A 429 -2.09 -3.40 -14.03
N ILE A 430 -1.39 -2.27 -13.79
CA ILE A 430 -0.78 -1.45 -14.83
C ILE A 430 0.71 -1.82 -14.96
N PRO A 431 1.24 -2.06 -16.18
CA PRO A 431 2.66 -2.30 -16.39
C PRO A 431 3.52 -1.16 -15.85
N CYS A 432 4.54 -1.47 -15.04
CA CYS A 432 5.34 -0.46 -14.36
C CYS A 432 6.81 -0.83 -14.33
N ILE A 433 7.68 0.12 -14.71
CA ILE A 433 9.13 0.04 -14.56
C ILE A 433 9.59 1.19 -13.67
N VAL A 434 10.32 0.88 -12.60
CA VAL A 434 10.84 1.88 -11.64
C VAL A 434 12.36 1.86 -11.63
N GLY A 435 13.00 2.91 -11.11
CA GLY A 435 14.45 2.96 -11.06
C GLY A 435 15.12 2.95 -12.43
N ALA A 436 14.46 3.49 -13.46
CA ALA A 436 14.98 3.58 -14.84
C ALA A 436 16.08 4.65 -15.00
N ARG A 437 16.35 5.42 -13.93
CA ARG A 437 17.38 6.45 -13.76
C ARG A 437 17.20 7.70 -14.60
N GLU A 438 17.19 7.57 -15.93
CA GLU A 438 17.21 8.70 -16.86
C GLU A 438 16.02 8.70 -17.82
N ALA A 439 14.91 8.06 -17.45
CA ALA A 439 13.69 8.03 -18.24
C ALA A 439 13.14 9.42 -18.53
N THR A 440 13.12 10.33 -17.56
CA THR A 440 12.64 11.71 -17.77
C THR A 440 13.53 12.51 -18.73
N LYS A 441 14.78 12.09 -18.96
CA LYS A 441 15.71 12.76 -19.88
C LYS A 441 15.72 12.11 -21.27
N LEU A 442 15.62 10.79 -21.32
CA LEU A 442 15.80 10.00 -22.55
C LEU A 442 14.48 9.71 -23.27
N MET A 443 13.36 9.66 -22.56
CA MET A 443 12.03 9.56 -23.17
C MET A 443 11.50 10.95 -23.53
N LYS A 444 10.94 11.09 -24.73
CA LYS A 444 10.39 12.38 -25.21
C LYS A 444 8.87 12.39 -25.13
N SER A 445 8.32 13.43 -24.51
CA SER A 445 6.87 13.62 -24.47
C SER A 445 6.25 13.65 -25.87
N GLY A 446 5.17 12.89 -26.07
CA GLY A 446 4.46 12.72 -27.34
C GLY A 446 5.01 11.62 -28.25
N GLN A 447 6.21 11.10 -27.99
CA GLN A 447 6.80 10.00 -28.75
C GLN A 447 6.28 8.65 -28.26
N THR A 448 6.12 7.68 -29.17
CA THR A 448 5.63 6.33 -28.84
C THR A 448 6.77 5.42 -28.40
N TYR A 449 6.52 4.64 -27.34
CA TYR A 449 7.45 3.65 -26.81
C TYR A 449 6.73 2.34 -26.51
N THR A 450 7.49 1.25 -26.44
CA THR A 450 7.03 -0.04 -25.92
C THR A 450 7.65 -0.29 -24.56
N VAL A 451 6.82 -0.48 -23.54
CA VAL A 451 7.25 -0.77 -22.17
C VAL A 451 7.07 -2.28 -21.94
N ASP A 452 8.16 -3.04 -21.89
CA ASP A 452 8.14 -4.43 -21.43
C ASP A 452 8.51 -4.48 -19.94
N ALA A 453 7.48 -4.34 -19.11
CA ALA A 453 7.63 -4.38 -17.66
C ALA A 453 7.79 -5.82 -17.12
N ARG A 454 7.82 -6.85 -17.98
CA ARG A 454 8.20 -8.21 -17.56
C ARG A 454 9.71 -8.34 -17.46
N SER A 455 10.43 -7.78 -18.44
CA SER A 455 11.89 -7.78 -18.49
C SER A 455 12.53 -6.49 -17.98
N GLY A 456 11.73 -5.46 -17.68
CA GLY A 456 12.22 -4.16 -17.25
C GLY A 456 12.90 -3.36 -18.37
N VAL A 457 12.45 -3.51 -19.61
CA VAL A 457 13.09 -2.89 -20.79
C VAL A 457 12.11 -1.95 -21.50
N ILE A 458 12.60 -0.78 -21.88
CA ILE A 458 11.84 0.22 -22.64
C ILE A 458 12.46 0.33 -24.02
N TYR A 459 11.64 0.17 -25.06
CA TYR A 459 12.05 0.23 -26.47
C TYR A 459 11.46 1.47 -27.14
N GLU A 460 12.21 2.02 -28.10
CA GLU A 460 11.74 3.10 -28.96
C GLU A 460 10.72 2.56 -29.97
N GLY A 461 9.60 3.28 -30.14
CA GLY A 461 8.56 2.88 -31.08
C GLY A 461 7.77 1.64 -30.64
N VAL A 462 7.16 0.97 -31.62
CA VAL A 462 6.30 -0.20 -31.40
C VAL A 462 7.08 -1.48 -31.70
N VAL A 463 7.18 -2.37 -30.71
CA VAL A 463 7.79 -3.69 -30.88
C VAL A 463 6.70 -4.75 -31.03
N GLU A 464 6.29 -5.01 -32.27
CA GLU A 464 5.12 -5.87 -32.58
C GLU A 464 5.22 -7.28 -31.99
N GLU A 465 6.41 -7.88 -31.94
CA GLU A 465 6.62 -9.24 -31.41
C GLU A 465 6.29 -9.34 -29.91
N LEU A 466 6.59 -8.29 -29.14
CA LEU A 466 6.29 -8.25 -27.71
C LEU A 466 4.80 -8.03 -27.45
N VAL A 467 4.13 -7.27 -28.33
CA VAL A 467 2.69 -7.03 -28.27
C VAL A 467 1.92 -8.30 -28.63
N LYS A 468 2.22 -8.92 -29.78
CA LYS A 468 1.61 -10.18 -30.23
C LYS A 468 1.85 -11.32 -29.22
N GLY A 469 3.09 -11.47 -28.74
CA GLY A 469 3.41 -12.48 -27.72
C GLY A 469 2.81 -12.21 -26.34
N ALA A 470 2.40 -10.97 -26.04
CA ALA A 470 1.65 -10.64 -24.83
C ALA A 470 0.14 -10.91 -24.99
N GLU A 471 -0.43 -10.63 -26.17
CA GLU A 471 -1.82 -10.95 -26.53
C GLU A 471 -2.04 -12.48 -26.56
N GLU A 472 -1.18 -13.24 -27.24
CA GLU A 472 -1.23 -14.71 -27.28
C GLU A 472 -1.04 -15.35 -25.90
N LYS A 473 -0.15 -14.78 -25.05
CA LYS A 473 0.00 -15.24 -23.66
C LYS A 473 -1.15 -14.83 -22.76
N ALA A 474 -1.79 -13.68 -23.00
CA ALA A 474 -2.99 -13.28 -22.27
C ALA A 474 -4.17 -14.19 -22.61
N GLU A 475 -4.31 -14.59 -23.88
CA GLU A 475 -5.28 -15.59 -24.32
C GLU A 475 -4.96 -16.99 -23.79
N ALA A 476 -3.69 -17.42 -23.80
CA ALA A 476 -3.28 -18.71 -23.25
C ALA A 476 -3.37 -18.76 -21.71
N ALA A 477 -3.04 -17.67 -21.00
CA ALA A 477 -3.24 -17.57 -19.55
C ALA A 477 -4.73 -17.56 -19.20
N ALA A 478 -5.58 -16.92 -20.01
CA ALA A 478 -7.04 -17.02 -19.87
C ALA A 478 -7.55 -18.46 -20.13
N ALA A 479 -6.89 -19.23 -20.98
CA ALA A 479 -7.21 -20.64 -21.23
C ALA A 479 -6.73 -21.60 -20.12
N VAL A 480 -5.66 -21.26 -19.39
CA VAL A 480 -5.10 -22.08 -18.29
C VAL A 480 -5.79 -21.81 -16.94
N VAL A 481 -6.48 -20.66 -16.76
CA VAL A 481 -7.33 -20.37 -15.58
C VAL A 481 -8.77 -20.88 -15.78
N ALA A 482 -8.94 -22.00 -16.46
CA ALA A 482 -10.17 -22.78 -16.33
C ALA A 482 -10.10 -23.58 -15.02
N GLN A 483 -10.26 -22.90 -13.88
CA GLN A 483 -10.66 -23.60 -12.65
C GLN A 483 -11.96 -24.36 -12.97
N ALA A 484 -12.02 -25.63 -12.57
CA ALA A 484 -13.25 -26.40 -12.70
C ALA A 484 -14.39 -25.61 -12.01
N PRO A 485 -15.54 -25.40 -12.68
CA PRO A 485 -16.59 -24.58 -12.14
C PRO A 485 -17.02 -25.12 -10.78
N VAL A 486 -17.00 -24.25 -9.76
CA VAL A 486 -17.47 -24.59 -8.41
C VAL A 486 -18.94 -25.01 -8.53
N VAL A 487 -19.23 -26.26 -8.20
CA VAL A 487 -20.61 -26.78 -8.28
C VAL A 487 -21.40 -26.23 -7.09
N THR A 488 -22.21 -25.20 -7.35
CA THR A 488 -23.11 -24.59 -6.37
C THR A 488 -24.49 -25.26 -6.39
N GLY A 489 -25.17 -25.32 -5.24
CA GLY A 489 -26.55 -25.80 -5.16
C GLY A 489 -27.60 -24.85 -5.77
N THR A 490 -27.19 -23.62 -6.12
CA THR A 490 -28.01 -22.60 -6.77
C THR A 490 -27.24 -21.96 -7.91
N LYS A 491 -27.96 -21.50 -8.93
CA LYS A 491 -27.37 -20.70 -10.00
C LYS A 491 -26.95 -19.34 -9.45
N ILE A 492 -25.77 -18.89 -9.86
CA ILE A 492 -25.22 -17.58 -9.50
C ILE A 492 -25.35 -16.66 -10.71
N TYR A 493 -26.22 -15.68 -10.59
CA TYR A 493 -26.45 -14.69 -11.62
C TYR A 493 -25.88 -13.32 -11.25
N VAL A 494 -25.42 -12.57 -12.26
CA VAL A 494 -24.92 -11.20 -12.07
C VAL A 494 -25.99 -10.15 -12.33
N ASN A 495 -25.84 -8.99 -11.70
CA ASN A 495 -26.63 -7.78 -11.96
C ASN A 495 -25.76 -6.81 -12.77
N ILE A 496 -26.22 -6.43 -13.97
CA ILE A 496 -25.50 -5.59 -14.91
C ILE A 496 -26.35 -4.37 -15.24
N SER A 497 -25.74 -3.19 -15.20
CA SER A 497 -26.37 -1.96 -15.70
C SER A 497 -25.62 -1.33 -16.87
N ILE A 498 -24.32 -1.60 -17.01
CA ILE A 498 -23.47 -1.00 -18.06
C ILE A 498 -23.10 -2.09 -19.07
N PRO A 499 -23.54 -2.00 -20.35
CA PRO A 499 -23.23 -3.01 -21.36
C PRO A 499 -21.74 -3.20 -21.64
N ASP A 500 -20.95 -2.13 -21.60
CA ASP A 500 -19.53 -2.17 -22.00
C ASP A 500 -18.63 -2.98 -21.05
N VAL A 501 -19.11 -3.31 -19.85
CA VAL A 501 -18.37 -4.18 -18.92
C VAL A 501 -18.78 -5.65 -19.01
N ALA A 502 -19.76 -6.00 -19.85
CA ALA A 502 -20.36 -7.34 -19.86
C ALA A 502 -19.34 -8.45 -20.22
N GLU A 503 -18.48 -8.24 -21.21
CA GLU A 503 -17.45 -9.21 -21.60
C GLU A 503 -16.44 -9.48 -20.48
N LYS A 504 -16.00 -8.40 -19.82
CA LYS A 504 -15.10 -8.50 -18.67
C LYS A 504 -15.74 -9.30 -17.54
N VAL A 505 -16.98 -8.97 -17.18
CA VAL A 505 -17.72 -9.63 -16.09
C VAL A 505 -17.99 -11.10 -16.42
N ALA A 506 -18.40 -11.42 -17.64
CA ALA A 506 -18.62 -12.81 -18.07
C ALA A 506 -17.34 -13.65 -17.94
N ARG A 507 -16.20 -13.09 -18.35
CA ARG A 507 -14.89 -13.75 -18.28
C ARG A 507 -14.40 -13.93 -16.85
N GLU A 508 -14.51 -12.89 -16.01
CA GLU A 508 -13.94 -12.89 -14.65
C GLU A 508 -14.78 -13.65 -13.64
N THR A 509 -16.11 -13.62 -13.77
CA THR A 509 -17.01 -14.21 -12.76
C THR A 509 -17.47 -15.62 -13.10
N GLN A 510 -17.38 -16.01 -14.38
CA GLN A 510 -17.95 -17.26 -14.90
C GLN A 510 -19.43 -17.51 -14.54
N ALA A 511 -20.18 -16.47 -14.14
CA ALA A 511 -21.55 -16.57 -13.64
C ALA A 511 -22.49 -17.35 -14.56
N ASP A 512 -23.54 -17.97 -14.01
CA ASP A 512 -24.51 -18.80 -14.73
C ASP A 512 -25.44 -18.02 -15.66
N GLY A 513 -25.30 -16.69 -15.71
CA GLY A 513 -26.12 -15.77 -16.50
C GLY A 513 -26.26 -14.40 -15.85
N VAL A 514 -27.09 -13.55 -16.45
CA VAL A 514 -27.44 -12.22 -15.93
C VAL A 514 -28.85 -12.30 -15.35
N GLY A 515 -28.99 -12.08 -14.06
CA GLY A 515 -30.25 -12.16 -13.33
C GLY A 515 -31.02 -10.84 -13.35
N LEU A 516 -30.32 -9.75 -13.68
CA LEU A 516 -30.90 -8.43 -13.88
C LEU A 516 -30.01 -7.59 -14.79
N LEU A 517 -30.50 -7.27 -15.99
CA LEU A 517 -29.98 -6.20 -16.85
C LEU A 517 -30.87 -4.98 -16.73
N ARG A 518 -30.31 -3.89 -16.23
CA ARG A 518 -30.99 -2.62 -15.93
C ARG A 518 -31.02 -1.70 -17.16
N ALA A 519 -32.21 -1.27 -17.58
CA ALA A 519 -32.40 -0.41 -18.74
C ALA A 519 -32.04 1.08 -18.51
N GLU A 520 -31.87 1.49 -17.26
CA GLU A 520 -31.70 2.89 -16.87
C GLU A 520 -30.46 3.52 -17.50
N HIS A 521 -29.33 2.81 -17.53
CA HIS A 521 -28.10 3.31 -18.14
C HIS A 521 -28.18 3.34 -19.67
N LEU A 522 -28.99 2.47 -20.29
CA LEU A 522 -29.30 2.56 -21.72
C LEU A 522 -30.06 3.85 -22.01
N MET A 523 -31.02 4.20 -21.17
CA MET A 523 -31.78 5.45 -21.27
C MET A 523 -30.88 6.68 -21.08
N VAL A 524 -29.97 6.65 -20.11
CA VAL A 524 -28.97 7.74 -19.90
C VAL A 524 -28.07 7.92 -21.12
N SER A 525 -27.68 6.83 -21.80
CA SER A 525 -26.85 6.92 -23.02
C SER A 525 -27.56 7.59 -24.20
N VAL A 526 -28.90 7.50 -24.25
CA VAL A 526 -29.73 8.20 -25.24
C VAL A 526 -29.84 9.70 -24.90
N GLY A 527 -29.81 10.05 -23.61
CA GLY A 527 -29.52 11.40 -23.12
C GLY A 527 -30.65 12.42 -23.24
N LYS A 528 -31.87 12.00 -23.60
CA LYS A 528 -33.07 12.87 -23.69
C LYS A 528 -34.31 12.13 -23.21
N HIS A 529 -35.33 12.86 -22.78
CA HIS A 529 -36.63 12.29 -22.46
C HIS A 529 -37.26 11.62 -23.70
N PRO A 530 -37.87 10.41 -23.60
CA PRO A 530 -38.39 9.69 -24.77
C PRO A 530 -39.39 10.48 -25.61
N ARG A 531 -40.29 11.25 -24.96
CA ARG A 531 -41.26 12.12 -25.64
C ARG A 531 -40.58 13.13 -26.57
N LEU A 532 -39.59 13.87 -26.05
CA LEU A 532 -38.85 14.87 -26.83
C LEU A 532 -38.10 14.20 -27.99
N LEU A 533 -37.49 13.05 -27.73
CA LEU A 533 -36.75 12.31 -28.74
C LEU A 533 -37.65 11.84 -29.90
N ILE A 534 -38.88 11.40 -29.61
CA ILE A 534 -39.87 11.02 -30.63
C ILE A 534 -40.32 12.25 -31.44
N GLU A 535 -40.58 13.38 -30.77
CA GLU A 535 -40.95 14.64 -31.43
C GLU A 535 -39.86 15.15 -32.39
N GLU A 536 -38.59 14.89 -32.08
CA GLU A 536 -37.44 15.21 -32.94
C GLU A 536 -37.16 14.15 -34.02
N GLY A 537 -37.98 13.10 -34.14
CA GLY A 537 -37.79 12.01 -35.10
C GLY A 537 -36.64 11.04 -34.75
N GLY A 538 -36.20 11.03 -33.49
CA GLY A 538 -35.09 10.22 -32.97
C GLY A 538 -35.47 8.82 -32.45
N GLU A 539 -36.67 8.32 -32.75
CA GLU A 539 -37.17 7.02 -32.29
C GLU A 539 -36.20 5.87 -32.62
N GLN A 540 -35.72 5.82 -33.86
CA GLN A 540 -34.81 4.77 -34.31
C GLN A 540 -33.49 4.76 -33.51
N LYS A 541 -32.98 5.94 -33.14
CA LYS A 541 -31.76 6.07 -32.33
C LYS A 541 -31.93 5.46 -30.95
N MET A 542 -33.12 5.57 -30.35
CA MET A 542 -33.42 4.94 -29.05
C MET A 542 -33.50 3.41 -29.19
N ILE A 543 -34.18 2.94 -30.22
CA ILE A 543 -34.29 1.50 -30.52
C ILE A 543 -32.90 0.91 -30.72
N ASP A 544 -32.06 1.54 -31.53
CA ASP A 544 -30.70 1.07 -31.82
C ASP A 544 -29.82 1.06 -30.56
N ALA A 545 -29.89 2.10 -29.73
CA ALA A 545 -29.12 2.17 -28.49
C ALA A 545 -29.50 1.06 -27.49
N PHE A 546 -30.81 0.78 -27.34
CA PHE A 546 -31.29 -0.29 -26.46
C PHE A 546 -30.95 -1.66 -27.04
N ALA A 547 -31.18 -1.86 -28.33
CA ALA A 547 -30.86 -3.11 -29.02
C ALA A 547 -29.37 -3.42 -28.93
N GLU A 548 -28.50 -2.43 -29.17
CA GLU A 548 -27.05 -2.59 -29.11
C GLU A 548 -26.57 -2.89 -27.68
N GLY A 549 -27.12 -2.19 -26.68
CA GLY A 549 -26.80 -2.44 -25.27
C GLY A 549 -27.22 -3.84 -24.81
N ILE A 550 -28.42 -4.30 -25.18
CA ILE A 550 -28.89 -5.65 -24.88
C ILE A 550 -28.07 -6.69 -25.66
N ARG A 551 -27.76 -6.45 -26.93
CA ARG A 551 -26.96 -7.34 -27.79
C ARG A 551 -25.58 -7.58 -27.21
N LYS A 552 -24.87 -6.53 -26.78
CA LYS A 552 -23.55 -6.65 -26.13
C LYS A 552 -23.58 -7.58 -24.92
N VAL A 553 -24.56 -7.39 -24.04
CA VAL A 553 -24.72 -8.23 -22.84
C VAL A 553 -25.11 -9.67 -23.21
N ALA A 554 -26.06 -9.84 -24.15
CA ALA A 554 -26.50 -11.15 -24.60
C ALA A 554 -25.37 -11.95 -25.28
N GLN A 555 -24.52 -11.28 -26.08
CA GLN A 555 -23.36 -11.91 -26.71
C GLN A 555 -22.31 -12.34 -25.68
N ALA A 556 -22.00 -11.47 -24.71
CA ALA A 556 -21.02 -11.78 -23.67
C ALA A 556 -21.42 -12.99 -22.81
N PHE A 557 -22.72 -13.20 -22.60
CA PHE A 557 -23.22 -14.29 -21.77
C PHE A 557 -23.75 -15.49 -22.55
N TYR A 558 -23.79 -15.48 -23.89
CA TYR A 558 -24.31 -16.60 -24.67
C TYR A 558 -23.56 -17.92 -24.38
N PRO A 559 -24.24 -19.07 -24.18
CA PRO A 559 -25.69 -19.32 -24.29
C PRO A 559 -26.46 -19.19 -22.95
N LYS A 560 -25.87 -18.56 -21.93
CA LYS A 560 -26.44 -18.41 -20.59
C LYS A 560 -27.59 -17.38 -20.58
N PRO A 561 -28.59 -17.53 -19.68
CA PRO A 561 -29.75 -16.64 -19.62
C PRO A 561 -29.37 -15.19 -19.27
N VAL A 562 -30.08 -14.24 -19.89
CA VAL A 562 -30.01 -12.81 -19.58
C VAL A 562 -31.42 -12.30 -19.31
N VAL A 563 -31.68 -11.88 -18.07
CA VAL A 563 -32.96 -11.32 -17.65
C VAL A 563 -32.90 -9.80 -17.76
N TYR A 564 -33.53 -9.26 -18.80
CA TYR A 564 -33.67 -7.83 -19.00
C TYR A 564 -34.89 -7.28 -18.26
N ARG A 565 -34.69 -6.21 -17.49
CA ARG A 565 -35.77 -5.45 -16.86
C ARG A 565 -36.02 -4.19 -17.69
N PHE A 566 -37.27 -3.99 -18.07
CA PHE A 566 -37.71 -2.75 -18.71
C PHE A 566 -37.45 -1.53 -17.81
N LEU A 567 -37.50 -0.35 -18.42
CA LEU A 567 -37.19 0.91 -17.76
C LEU A 567 -38.05 1.10 -16.49
N ASP A 568 -37.39 1.30 -15.36
CA ASP A 568 -37.99 1.47 -14.03
C ASP A 568 -37.60 2.83 -13.43
N PHE A 569 -37.57 3.86 -14.28
CA PHE A 569 -37.38 5.25 -13.86
C PHE A 569 -38.62 5.75 -13.12
N LYS A 570 -38.37 6.50 -12.06
CA LYS A 570 -39.38 7.28 -11.35
C LYS A 570 -39.66 8.60 -12.09
N PRO A 571 -40.83 9.23 -11.87
CA PRO A 571 -41.17 10.49 -12.53
C PRO A 571 -40.12 11.60 -12.35
N ASP A 572 -39.46 11.70 -11.20
CA ASP A 572 -38.38 12.66 -10.93
C ASP A 572 -37.12 12.39 -11.75
N GLU A 573 -36.83 11.13 -12.07
CA GLU A 573 -35.70 10.76 -12.92
C GLU A 573 -35.98 11.08 -14.40
N PHE A 574 -37.23 10.99 -14.84
CA PHE A 574 -37.64 11.45 -16.16
C PHE A 574 -37.56 12.98 -16.29
N LEU A 575 -38.02 13.73 -15.27
CA LEU A 575 -37.93 15.19 -15.21
C LEU A 575 -36.48 15.71 -15.30
N ALA A 576 -35.52 14.94 -14.81
CA ALA A 576 -34.10 15.30 -14.86
C ALA A 576 -33.47 15.16 -16.25
N LEU A 577 -34.13 14.47 -17.20
CA LEU A 577 -33.64 14.37 -18.57
C LEU A 577 -34.02 15.62 -19.38
N PRO A 578 -33.19 16.03 -20.36
CA PRO A 578 -33.57 17.09 -21.30
C PRO A 578 -34.92 16.78 -21.98
N GLY A 579 -35.91 17.66 -21.79
CA GLY A 579 -37.28 17.50 -22.30
C GLY A 579 -38.28 16.78 -21.40
N GLY A 580 -37.86 16.45 -20.16
CA GLY A 580 -38.62 15.78 -19.12
C GLY A 580 -39.76 16.57 -18.51
#